data_AF-A0AAW4VJK4-F1
#
_entry.id   AF-A0AAW4VJK4-F1
#
_cell.length_a   1.000
_cell.length_b   1.000
_cell.length_c   1.000
_cell.angle_alpha   90.00
_cell.angle_beta   90.00
_cell.angle_gamma   90.00
#
_symmetry.space_group_name_H-M   'P 1'
#
loop_
_entity.id
_entity.type
_entity.pdbx_description
1 polymer ?
#
loop_
_entity_poly.entity_id
_entity_poly.type
_entity_poly.pdbx_seq_one_letter_code
_entity_poly.pdbx_strand_id
1 'polypeptide(L)'
;MTFERLLKDYLVKKIDEIFFELSNSIGALMKINKEIQYIDGTKLEADAGKYTFVYKTKIINARKKLWQKISDSIADINKNRRLGFNQNDKYCAQEIGYIIQYLFEIMKQEKLKMPIWIGIQEIVLLESAIRIRLRLLEENLIHIQVKNFLN
;
A
#
# COMPACT_ATOMS: atom_id res chain seq x y z
N MET A 1 -12.64 44.94 26.25
CA MET A 1 -12.44 43.50 26.07
C MET A 1 -13.30 43.01 24.91
N THR A 2 -12.87 43.25 23.67
CA THR A 2 -13.63 42.87 22.47
C THR A 2 -13.24 41.48 22.00
N PHE A 3 -11.95 41.15 22.08
CA PHE A 3 -11.41 39.84 21.75
C PHE A 3 -11.80 38.75 22.75
N GLU A 4 -11.81 39.06 24.05
CA GLU A 4 -12.26 38.10 25.07
C GLU A 4 -13.75 37.75 24.90
N ARG A 5 -14.56 38.73 24.49
CA ARG A 5 -15.98 38.54 24.21
C ARG A 5 -16.21 37.67 22.96
N LEU A 6 -15.36 37.83 21.93
CA LEU A 6 -15.32 36.93 20.77
C LEU A 6 -15.05 35.47 21.21
N LEU A 7 -14.07 35.28 22.09
CA LEU A 7 -13.69 33.95 22.59
C LEU A 7 -14.81 33.32 23.44
N LYS A 8 -15.41 34.09 24.36
CA LYS A 8 -16.42 33.59 25.32
C LYS A 8 -17.83 33.45 24.76
N ASP A 9 -18.24 34.31 23.83
CA ASP A 9 -19.64 34.35 23.38
C ASP A 9 -19.83 33.70 22.01
N TYR A 10 -18.78 33.65 21.17
CA TYR A 10 -18.88 33.23 19.77
C TYR A 10 -18.01 32.02 19.42
N LEU A 11 -16.80 31.88 19.98
CA LEU A 11 -15.90 30.73 19.80
C LEU A 11 -16.06 29.68 20.93
N VAL A 12 -17.30 29.44 21.35
CA VAL A 12 -17.62 28.49 22.45
C VAL A 12 -17.57 27.04 22.00
N LYS A 13 -17.80 26.82 20.70
CA LYS A 13 -17.84 25.49 20.10
C LYS A 13 -16.43 24.94 19.88
N LYS A 14 -16.33 23.61 19.75
CA LYS A 14 -15.08 22.97 19.33
C LYS A 14 -14.69 23.46 17.95
N ILE A 15 -13.38 23.53 17.68
CA ILE A 15 -12.85 24.00 16.39
C ILE A 15 -13.46 23.26 15.19
N ASP A 16 -13.73 21.96 15.33
CA ASP A 16 -14.35 21.14 14.29
C ASP A 16 -15.78 21.61 13.96
N GLU A 17 -16.57 21.91 14.98
CA GLU A 17 -17.95 22.38 14.81
C GLU A 17 -17.98 23.72 14.08
N ILE A 18 -17.08 24.63 14.44
CA ILE A 18 -16.92 25.94 13.80
C ILE A 18 -16.51 25.77 12.34
N PHE A 19 -15.57 24.86 12.08
CA PHE A 19 -15.12 24.55 10.72
C PHE A 19 -16.25 23.99 9.85
N PHE A 20 -17.02 23.01 10.35
CA PHE A 20 -18.14 22.44 9.61
C PHE A 20 -19.26 23.45 9.37
N GLU A 21 -19.57 24.28 10.37
CA GLU A 21 -20.58 25.33 10.24
C GLU A 21 -20.17 26.36 9.16
N LEU A 22 -18.93 26.86 9.22
CA LEU A 22 -18.39 27.78 8.22
C LEU A 22 -18.38 27.15 6.81
N SER A 23 -17.87 25.92 6.70
CA SER A 23 -17.81 25.19 5.42
C SER A 23 -19.20 24.98 4.82
N ASN A 24 -20.19 24.65 5.65
CA ASN A 24 -21.58 24.50 5.21
C ASN A 24 -22.19 25.83 4.77
N SER A 25 -21.96 26.92 5.51
CA SER A 25 -22.46 28.25 5.16
C SER A 25 -21.87 28.75 3.84
N ILE A 26 -20.55 28.61 3.66
CA ILE A 26 -19.87 28.95 2.41
C ILE A 26 -20.41 28.08 1.27
N GLY A 27 -20.54 26.77 1.48
CA GLY A 27 -21.10 25.85 0.49
C GLY A 27 -22.52 26.20 0.07
N ALA A 28 -23.37 26.63 1.01
CA ALA A 28 -24.73 27.08 0.73
C ALA A 28 -24.74 28.39 -0.09
N LEU A 29 -23.93 29.38 0.29
CA LEU A 29 -23.79 30.65 -0.43
C LEU A 29 -23.33 30.43 -1.87
N MET A 30 -22.38 29.52 -2.07
CA MET A 30 -21.82 29.19 -3.37
C MET A 30 -22.67 28.17 -4.16
N LYS A 31 -23.77 27.67 -3.59
CA LYS A 31 -24.64 26.64 -4.18
C LYS A 31 -23.86 25.39 -4.62
N ILE A 32 -22.88 24.97 -3.83
CA ILE A 32 -22.03 23.81 -4.13
C ILE A 32 -22.88 22.53 -4.02
N ASN A 33 -22.83 21.69 -5.06
CA ASN A 33 -23.40 20.36 -5.00
C ASN A 33 -22.42 19.41 -4.27
N LYS A 34 -22.80 18.91 -3.09
CA LYS A 34 -21.99 17.99 -2.29
C LYS A 34 -21.97 16.55 -2.81
N GLU A 35 -22.89 16.21 -3.70
CA GLU A 35 -22.98 14.89 -4.32
C GLU A 35 -22.03 14.74 -5.50
N ILE A 36 -21.44 15.85 -5.98
CA ILE A 36 -20.60 15.87 -7.17
C ILE A 36 -19.29 16.60 -6.85
N GLN A 37 -18.18 15.87 -6.95
CA GLN A 37 -16.83 16.41 -6.84
C GLN A 37 -16.16 16.42 -8.21
N TYR A 38 -15.43 17.48 -8.55
CA TYR A 38 -14.61 17.52 -9.75
C TYR A 38 -13.14 17.43 -9.37
N ILE A 39 -12.42 16.45 -9.91
CA ILE A 39 -10.96 16.31 -9.75
C ILE A 39 -10.36 16.30 -11.15
N ASP A 40 -9.52 17.29 -11.46
CA ASP A 40 -8.87 17.44 -12.77
C ASP A 40 -9.86 17.39 -13.97
N GLY A 41 -11.03 18.02 -13.80
CA GLY A 41 -12.11 18.01 -14.80
C GLY A 41 -12.94 16.72 -14.82
N THR A 42 -12.58 15.71 -14.02
CA THR A 42 -13.34 14.46 -13.87
C THR A 42 -14.46 14.64 -12.86
N LYS A 43 -15.71 14.43 -13.31
CA LYS A 43 -16.88 14.38 -12.44
C LYS A 43 -16.89 13.07 -11.64
N LEU A 44 -16.82 13.16 -10.32
CA LEU A 44 -17.03 12.09 -9.36
C LEU A 44 -18.35 12.31 -8.66
N GLU A 45 -19.20 11.29 -8.63
CA GLU A 45 -20.48 11.36 -7.93
C GLU A 45 -20.42 10.51 -6.66
N ALA A 46 -21.17 10.92 -5.64
CA ALA A 46 -21.35 10.18 -4.39
C ALA A 46 -22.27 8.95 -4.57
N ASP A 47 -22.05 8.18 -5.64
CA ASP A 47 -22.71 6.90 -5.91
C ASP A 47 -21.67 5.78 -5.90
N ALA A 48 -21.70 4.97 -4.85
CA ALA A 48 -20.81 3.82 -4.67
C ALA A 48 -20.99 2.72 -5.74
N GLY A 49 -22.09 2.74 -6.50
CA GLY A 49 -22.39 1.81 -7.59
C GLY A 49 -21.99 2.31 -8.98
N LYS A 50 -21.73 3.62 -9.15
CA LYS A 50 -21.53 4.24 -10.47
C LYS A 50 -20.26 3.78 -11.18
N TYR A 51 -19.17 3.65 -10.44
CA TYR A 51 -17.88 3.22 -11.00
C TYR A 51 -17.59 1.78 -10.57
N THR A 52 -17.84 0.85 -11.49
CA THR A 52 -17.48 -0.55 -11.28
C THR A 52 -15.96 -0.72 -11.39
N PHE A 53 -15.36 -1.56 -10.56
CA PHE A 53 -13.92 -1.83 -10.61
C PHE A 53 -13.57 -2.58 -11.92
N VAL A 54 -13.21 -1.84 -12.96
CA VAL A 54 -12.98 -2.35 -14.33
C VAL A 54 -11.92 -3.44 -14.39
N TYR A 55 -10.93 -3.41 -13.47
CA TYR A 55 -9.84 -4.38 -13.42
C TYR A 55 -10.14 -5.63 -12.56
N LYS A 56 -11.32 -5.71 -11.93
CA LYS A 56 -11.71 -6.82 -11.04
C LYS A 56 -11.48 -8.17 -11.70
N THR A 57 -12.02 -8.36 -12.89
CA THR A 57 -11.93 -9.62 -13.63
C THR A 57 -10.49 -9.95 -14.02
N LYS A 58 -9.72 -8.96 -14.48
CA LYS A 58 -8.32 -9.16 -14.85
C LYS A 58 -7.48 -9.62 -13.64
N ILE A 59 -7.64 -8.97 -12.49
CA ILE A 59 -6.92 -9.32 -11.25
C ILE A 59 -7.31 -10.72 -10.76
N ILE A 60 -8.61 -11.04 -10.75
CA ILE A 60 -9.08 -12.36 -10.33
C ILE A 60 -8.52 -13.46 -11.25
N ASN A 61 -8.52 -13.24 -12.57
CA ASN A 61 -7.99 -14.21 -13.53
C ASN A 61 -6.47 -14.35 -13.41
N ALA A 62 -5.75 -13.25 -13.22
CA ALA A 62 -4.30 -13.28 -12.99
C ALA A 62 -3.97 -14.07 -11.71
N ARG A 63 -4.72 -13.86 -10.63
CA ARG A 63 -4.56 -14.60 -9.36
C ARG A 63 -4.84 -16.09 -9.53
N LYS A 64 -5.90 -16.48 -10.24
CA LYS A 64 -6.18 -17.90 -10.54
C LYS A 64 -5.03 -18.55 -11.31
N LYS A 65 -4.51 -17.87 -12.35
CA LYS A 65 -3.35 -18.36 -13.11
C LYS A 65 -2.09 -18.49 -12.26
N LEU A 66 -1.88 -17.58 -11.31
CA LEU A 66 -0.76 -17.67 -10.37
C LEU A 66 -0.85 -18.92 -9.50
N TRP A 67 -2.04 -19.23 -8.95
CA TRP A 67 -2.23 -20.44 -8.16
C TRP A 67 -1.97 -21.71 -8.95
N GLN A 68 -2.45 -21.78 -10.19
CA GLN A 68 -2.17 -22.90 -11.07
C GLN A 68 -0.66 -23.11 -11.26
N LYS A 69 0.08 -22.04 -11.60
CA LYS A 69 1.53 -22.11 -11.79
C LYS A 69 2.29 -22.59 -10.55
N ILE A 70 1.84 -22.19 -9.36
CA ILE A 70 2.42 -22.63 -8.10
C ILE A 70 2.17 -24.13 -7.91
N SER A 71 0.93 -24.60 -8.11
CA SER A 71 0.60 -26.03 -8.02
C SER A 71 1.39 -26.86 -9.03
N ASP A 72 1.49 -26.41 -10.28
CA ASP A 72 2.28 -27.08 -11.32
C ASP A 72 3.76 -27.19 -10.92
N SER A 73 4.33 -26.11 -10.37
CA SER A 73 5.72 -26.10 -9.87
C SER A 73 5.92 -27.09 -8.71
N ILE A 74 4.96 -27.16 -7.78
CA ILE A 74 4.99 -28.11 -6.66
C ILE A 74 4.89 -29.55 -7.19
N ALA A 75 4.03 -29.81 -8.17
CA ALA A 75 3.91 -31.12 -8.81
C ALA A 75 5.22 -31.55 -9.46
N ASP A 76 5.88 -30.65 -10.18
CA ASP A 76 7.18 -30.89 -10.81
C ASP A 76 8.27 -31.17 -9.78
N ILE A 77 8.31 -30.39 -8.69
CA ILE A 77 9.26 -30.60 -7.59
C ILE A 77 9.05 -31.97 -6.95
N ASN A 78 7.81 -32.32 -6.63
CA ASN A 78 7.46 -33.60 -6.03
C ASN A 78 7.87 -34.77 -6.94
N LYS A 79 7.61 -34.65 -8.25
CA LYS A 79 7.97 -35.67 -9.23
C LYS A 79 9.49 -35.83 -9.38
N ASN A 80 10.22 -34.72 -9.51
CA ASN A 80 11.65 -34.73 -9.82
C ASN A 80 12.54 -35.03 -8.60
N ARG A 81 12.13 -34.56 -7.41
CA ARG A 81 12.90 -34.70 -6.16
C ARG A 81 12.32 -35.75 -5.22
N ARG A 82 11.22 -36.42 -5.60
CA ARG A 82 10.47 -37.38 -4.76
C ARG A 82 10.05 -36.77 -3.42
N LEU A 83 9.65 -35.49 -3.46
CA LEU A 83 9.09 -34.78 -2.32
C LEU A 83 7.56 -34.97 -2.27
N GLY A 84 6.98 -34.75 -1.10
CA GLY A 84 5.56 -35.01 -0.82
C GLY A 84 4.79 -33.75 -0.43
N PHE A 85 5.06 -32.61 -1.06
CA PHE A 85 4.33 -31.38 -0.75
C PHE A 85 2.88 -31.46 -1.22
N ASN A 86 1.96 -30.92 -0.42
CA ASN A 86 0.55 -30.86 -0.78
C ASN A 86 0.31 -29.87 -1.92
N GLN A 87 -0.53 -30.26 -2.88
CA GLN A 87 -1.01 -29.37 -3.94
C GLN A 87 -2.41 -28.88 -3.56
N ASN A 88 -2.59 -27.57 -3.55
CA ASN A 88 -3.82 -26.90 -3.16
C ASN A 88 -4.30 -25.96 -4.28
N ASP A 89 -5.58 -25.59 -4.27
CA ASP A 89 -6.13 -24.61 -5.21
C ASP A 89 -5.70 -23.16 -4.90
N LYS A 90 -5.29 -22.92 -3.65
CA LYS A 90 -4.83 -21.63 -3.13
C LYS A 90 -3.78 -21.90 -2.06
N TYR A 91 -2.90 -20.94 -1.89
CA TYR A 91 -1.83 -21.03 -0.90
C TYR A 91 -1.80 -19.75 -0.06
N CYS A 92 -1.55 -19.90 1.24
CA CYS A 92 -1.15 -18.78 2.07
C CYS A 92 0.37 -18.56 1.97
N ALA A 93 0.83 -17.39 2.40
CA ALA A 93 2.25 -17.05 2.36
C ALA A 93 3.09 -18.01 3.21
N GLN A 94 2.54 -18.51 4.32
CA GLN A 94 3.23 -19.44 5.21
C GLN A 94 3.50 -20.79 4.55
N GLU A 95 2.50 -21.39 3.88
CA GLU A 95 2.65 -22.68 3.17
C GLU A 95 3.77 -22.61 2.13
N ILE A 96 3.76 -21.54 1.32
CA ILE A 96 4.82 -21.30 0.32
C ILE A 96 6.17 -21.05 0.98
N GLY A 97 6.19 -20.28 2.08
CA GLY A 97 7.40 -20.01 2.85
C GLY A 97 8.07 -21.29 3.37
N TYR A 98 7.28 -22.24 3.88
CA TYR A 98 7.82 -23.53 4.33
C TYR A 98 8.44 -24.35 3.19
N ILE A 99 7.76 -24.44 2.05
CA ILE A 99 8.27 -25.15 0.87
C ILE A 99 9.59 -24.52 0.40
N ILE A 100 9.61 -23.19 0.27
CA ILE A 100 10.80 -22.44 -0.15
C ILE A 100 11.96 -22.64 0.83
N GLN A 101 11.70 -22.51 2.14
CA GLN A 101 12.73 -22.70 3.17
C GLN A 101 13.34 -24.10 3.11
N TYR A 102 12.50 -25.13 2.96
CA TYR A 102 12.96 -26.50 2.84
C TYR A 102 13.84 -26.70 1.60
N LEU A 103 13.42 -26.15 0.46
CA LEU A 103 14.21 -26.22 -0.78
C LEU A 103 15.56 -25.51 -0.62
N PHE A 104 15.64 -24.40 0.12
CA PHE A 104 16.92 -23.75 0.39
C PHE A 104 17.87 -24.61 1.20
N GLU A 105 17.38 -25.32 2.21
CA GLU A 105 18.23 -26.20 2.99
C GLU A 105 18.80 -27.34 2.13
N ILE A 106 17.99 -27.94 1.25
CA ILE A 106 18.47 -28.93 0.28
C ILE A 106 19.55 -28.32 -0.63
N MET A 107 19.30 -27.13 -1.17
CA MET A 107 20.26 -26.47 -2.07
C MET A 107 21.59 -26.16 -1.38
N LYS A 108 21.55 -25.73 -0.11
CA LYS A 108 22.73 -25.45 0.71
C LYS A 108 23.55 -26.72 0.95
N GLN A 109 22.88 -27.84 1.24
CA GLN A 109 23.53 -29.14 1.40
C GLN A 109 24.19 -29.63 0.10
N GLU A 110 23.50 -29.45 -1.03
CA GLU A 110 24.00 -29.84 -2.36
C GLU A 110 25.11 -28.92 -2.90
N LYS A 111 25.52 -27.89 -2.14
CA LYS A 111 26.51 -26.87 -2.54
C LYS A 111 26.23 -26.25 -3.92
N LEU A 112 24.96 -26.17 -4.31
CA LEU A 112 24.56 -25.60 -5.58
C LEU A 112 24.76 -24.07 -5.54
N LYS A 113 25.68 -23.56 -6.36
CA LYS A 113 25.76 -22.12 -6.65
C LYS A 113 24.51 -21.73 -7.41
N MET A 114 23.68 -20.87 -6.83
CA MET A 114 22.53 -20.32 -7.56
C MET A 114 22.94 -18.98 -8.21
N PRO A 115 22.95 -18.88 -9.54
CA PRO A 115 23.22 -17.61 -10.22
C PRO A 115 22.13 -16.55 -9.96
N ILE A 116 20.91 -16.96 -9.64
CA ILE A 116 19.78 -16.06 -9.36
C ILE A 116 19.87 -15.46 -7.94
N TRP A 117 20.50 -16.13 -6.96
CA TRP A 117 20.69 -15.60 -5.59
C TRP A 117 21.60 -14.38 -5.56
N ILE A 118 22.58 -14.28 -6.46
CA ILE A 118 23.42 -13.08 -6.61
C ILE A 118 22.56 -11.89 -7.03
N GLY A 119 21.70 -12.06 -8.04
CA GLY A 119 20.79 -11.00 -8.48
C GLY A 119 19.74 -10.63 -7.43
N ILE A 120 19.18 -11.60 -6.70
CA ILE A 120 18.20 -11.33 -5.63
C ILE A 120 18.87 -10.66 -4.42
N GLN A 121 20.08 -11.07 -4.02
CA GLN A 121 20.82 -10.36 -2.96
C GLN A 121 21.14 -8.93 -3.37
N GLU A 122 21.60 -8.70 -4.61
CA GLU A 122 21.84 -7.35 -5.12
C GLU A 122 20.56 -6.51 -5.15
N ILE A 123 19.42 -7.06 -5.57
CA ILE A 123 18.12 -6.36 -5.58
C ILE A 123 17.63 -6.06 -4.17
N VAL A 124 17.67 -7.02 -3.23
CA VAL A 124 17.25 -6.81 -1.84
C VAL A 124 18.15 -5.80 -1.14
N LEU A 125 19.46 -5.82 -1.42
CA LEU A 125 20.41 -4.82 -0.93
C LEU A 125 20.13 -3.44 -1.54
N LEU A 126 19.80 -3.37 -2.83
CA LEU A 126 19.41 -2.12 -3.50
C LEU A 126 18.11 -1.55 -2.92
N GLU A 127 17.08 -2.36 -2.71
CA GLU A 127 15.81 -1.93 -2.08
C GLU A 127 16.03 -1.44 -0.65
N SER A 128 16.87 -2.13 0.11
CA SER A 128 17.25 -1.73 1.47
C SER A 128 18.02 -0.41 1.47
N ALA A 129 18.97 -0.24 0.54
CA ALA A 129 19.75 0.99 0.38
C ALA A 129 18.88 2.17 -0.06
N ILE A 130 17.91 1.95 -0.96
CA ILE A 130 16.94 2.97 -1.38
C ILE A 130 16.08 3.39 -0.19
N ARG A 131 15.57 2.45 0.61
CA ARG A 131 14.81 2.76 1.83
C ARG A 131 15.61 3.59 2.83
N ILE A 132 16.87 3.23 3.07
CA ILE A 132 17.76 3.98 3.97
C ILE A 132 17.99 5.40 3.41
N ARG A 133 18.23 5.53 2.11
CA ARG A 133 18.48 6.84 1.48
C ARG A 133 17.25 7.73 1.45
N LEU A 134 16.06 7.17 1.27
CA LEU A 134 14.78 7.88 1.40
C LEU A 134 14.56 8.37 2.84
N ARG A 135 14.84 7.52 3.84
CA ARG A 135 14.75 7.92 5.26
C ARG A 135 15.72 9.05 5.61
N LEU A 136 16.96 8.96 5.14
CA LEU A 136 17.96 10.03 5.33
C LEU A 136 17.57 11.33 4.61
N LEU A 137 16.88 11.26 3.47
CA LEU A 137 16.34 12.43 2.77
C LEU A 137 15.18 13.07 3.54
N GLU A 138 14.27 12.27 4.09
CA GLU A 138 13.17 12.74 4.95
C GLU A 138 13.72 13.44 6.20
N GLU A 139 14.67 12.82 6.90
CA GLU A 139 15.32 13.41 8.09
C GLU A 139 16.04 14.72 7.77
N ASN A 140 16.72 14.80 6.62
CA ASN A 140 17.39 16.03 6.17
C ASN A 140 16.39 17.13 5.74
N LEU A 141 15.29 16.77 5.08
CA LEU A 141 14.23 17.71 4.71
C LEU A 141 13.55 18.30 5.95
N ILE A 142 13.31 17.48 6.99
CA ILE A 142 12.79 17.93 8.29
C ILE A 142 13.78 18.89 8.95
N HIS A 143 15.09 18.59 8.95
CA HIS A 143 16.10 19.49 9.50
C HIS A 143 16.22 20.83 8.77
N ILE A 144 16.06 20.86 7.44
CA ILE A 144 16.06 22.10 6.64
C ILE A 144 14.81 22.94 6.94
N GLN A 145 13.63 22.31 7.07
CA GLN A 145 12.41 23.02 7.45
C GLN A 145 12.52 23.61 8.86
N VAL A 146 13.05 22.87 9.84
CA VAL A 146 13.24 23.36 11.21
C VAL A 146 14.24 24.53 11.27
N LYS A 147 15.33 24.50 10.47
CA LYS A 147 16.27 25.64 10.39
C LYS A 147 15.67 26.90 9.77
N ASN A 148 14.75 26.76 8.81
CA ASN A 148 14.08 27.91 8.18
C ASN A 148 12.95 28.49 9.03
N PHE A 149 12.51 27.80 10.09
CA PHE A 149 11.53 28.30 11.06
C PHE A 149 12.18 28.97 12.30
N LEU A 150 13.50 28.84 12.47
CA LEU A 150 14.26 29.37 13.61
C LEU A 150 15.15 30.56 13.26
N ASN A 151 15.05 31.08 12.03
CA ASN A 151 15.58 32.38 11.58
C ASN A 151 14.42 33.26 11.12
#